data_AF-A0A7X3VVF8-F1
#
_entry.id   AF-A0A7X3VVF8-F1
#
_cell.length_a   1.000
_cell.length_b   1.000
_cell.length_c   1.000
_cell.angle_alpha   90.00
_cell.angle_beta   90.00
_cell.angle_gamma   90.00
#
_symmetry.space_group_name_H-M   'P 1'
#
loop_
_entity.id
_entity.type
_entity.pdbx_description
1 polymer ?
#
loop_
_entity_poly.entity_id
_entity_poly.type
_entity_poly.pdbx_seq_one_letter_code
_entity_poly.pdbx_strand_id
1 'polypeptide(L)'
;MSPIRHDNRRLDSVTGKTIFEYADTLRIRVPTSCNRSGECHECIVEIRQGEDALNTPTPEEAFLRDNYRLACQAYVTDPDADIEFGILRRQPRILTQTIKRSVPLVSSVTRRDDGVYYLDNRIDSYKGRIYGLAIDVGTTTVVMNLVDLESGEVLHTASFENPQRFGGSDIMHRISYDGGEFHGELQQVMLSSLNFEIGWMARELGFHRRNIYEVVIVGNSTMRDILFGIDVQSIGEKPYKSMVEHEVLRGEKETTAIHTTASDLGLRVFPRAHIYGGPLIASHVGADVTADLLAIGMDEQDDVVMLLDVGTNTEVVVGNKHRIMAASCPAGPAFEGGEVMYGMPGYVGAVESVKLNDDSCECRTIGEADAQGICGSGLIDLLAELRRTEKMNRLGVFADGSQAFTFLPDKDMTLSRADISALAQAKSANFCGQYIVLRNYGVPIENISKLYLAGGFANYIDAQNAVNIGFVANFPQSKIDKVGNASLEGATVMLLNTDMREVAENMTRNVEHIELETTPDFFEVFVEGCMFDPMTTAIQ
;
A
#
# COMPACT_ATOMS: atom_id res chain seq x y z
N MET A 1 -21.12 33.09 10.06
CA MET A 1 -21.19 31.76 9.41
C MET A 1 -19.97 31.60 8.55
N SER A 2 -19.00 30.91 9.11
CA SER A 2 -17.84 30.44 8.39
C SER A 2 -18.20 29.15 7.66
N PRO A 3 -17.59 28.87 6.49
CA PRO A 3 -17.93 27.68 5.73
C PRO A 3 -17.41 26.40 6.37
N ILE A 4 -18.20 25.33 6.25
CA ILE A 4 -17.69 23.96 6.28
C ILE A 4 -17.25 23.54 4.87
N ARG A 5 -16.08 22.92 4.77
CA ARG A 5 -15.41 22.58 3.51
C ARG A 5 -15.13 21.09 3.40
N HIS A 6 -15.24 20.59 2.18
CA HIS A 6 -14.64 19.33 1.75
C HIS A 6 -14.06 19.55 0.35
N ASP A 7 -12.74 19.47 0.24
CA ASP A 7 -11.97 19.87 -0.94
C ASP A 7 -12.41 21.27 -1.44
N ASN A 8 -12.82 21.38 -2.71
CA ASN A 8 -13.24 22.65 -3.31
C ASN A 8 -14.73 23.02 -3.05
N ARG A 9 -15.47 22.21 -2.28
CA ARG A 9 -16.90 22.45 -2.00
C ARG A 9 -17.08 23.12 -0.64
N ARG A 10 -18.05 24.05 -0.56
CA ARG A 10 -18.32 24.85 0.64
C ARG A 10 -19.82 24.89 0.95
N LEU A 11 -20.16 24.80 2.23
CA LEU A 11 -21.51 25.02 2.75
C LEU A 11 -21.43 25.94 3.97
N ASP A 12 -22.51 26.66 4.27
CA ASP A 12 -22.60 27.42 5.51
C ASP A 12 -22.64 26.48 6.71
N SER A 13 -21.81 26.76 7.72
CA SER A 13 -21.80 26.03 8.98
C SER A 13 -23.03 26.38 9.81
N VAL A 14 -23.68 25.36 10.35
CA VAL A 14 -24.92 25.36 11.13
C VAL A 14 -24.72 24.52 12.38
N THR A 15 -24.93 25.14 13.55
CA THR A 15 -24.83 24.48 14.85
C THR A 15 -25.74 23.25 14.93
N GLY A 16 -25.23 22.17 15.51
CA GLY A 16 -25.95 20.92 15.76
C GLY A 16 -26.05 19.99 14.54
N LYS A 17 -25.64 20.44 13.35
CA LYS A 17 -25.58 19.57 12.17
C LYS A 17 -24.30 18.74 12.19
N THR A 18 -24.44 17.45 11.92
CA THR A 18 -23.33 16.48 11.91
C THR A 18 -22.50 16.58 10.64
N ILE A 19 -21.23 16.18 10.71
CA ILE A 19 -20.36 16.04 9.52
C ILE A 19 -21.00 15.09 8.49
N PHE A 20 -21.69 14.03 8.94
CA PHE A 20 -22.41 13.12 8.05
C PHE A 20 -23.50 13.83 7.26
N GLU A 21 -24.30 14.70 7.89
CA GLU A 21 -25.34 15.46 7.20
C GLU A 21 -24.75 16.49 6.22
N TYR A 22 -23.57 17.05 6.51
CA TYR A 22 -22.86 17.86 5.52
C TYR A 22 -22.37 17.01 4.35
N ALA A 23 -21.82 15.82 4.61
CA ALA A 23 -21.44 14.89 3.55
C ALA A 23 -22.64 14.51 2.66
N ASP A 24 -23.79 14.19 3.24
CA ASP A 24 -25.05 13.95 2.51
C ASP A 24 -25.41 15.15 1.61
N THR A 25 -25.35 16.36 2.17
CA THR A 25 -25.67 17.61 1.45
C THR A 25 -24.71 17.84 0.28
N LEU A 26 -23.42 17.57 0.50
CA LEU A 26 -22.37 17.66 -0.50
C LEU A 26 -22.37 16.48 -1.49
N ARG A 27 -23.28 15.51 -1.32
CA ARG A 27 -23.34 14.24 -2.08
C ARG A 27 -22.03 13.45 -2.00
N ILE A 28 -21.37 13.55 -0.86
CA ILE A 28 -20.19 12.77 -0.51
C ILE A 28 -20.68 11.52 0.21
N ARG A 29 -20.27 10.34 -0.27
CA ARG A 29 -20.68 9.07 0.35
C ARG A 29 -19.73 8.74 1.49
N VAL A 30 -20.27 8.76 2.71
CA VAL A 30 -19.61 8.24 3.91
C VAL A 30 -20.15 6.84 4.19
N PRO A 31 -19.30 5.83 4.45
CA PRO A 31 -19.75 4.47 4.78
C PRO A 31 -20.59 4.46 6.06
N THR A 32 -21.68 3.69 6.04
CA THR A 32 -22.47 3.43 7.25
C THR A 32 -23.38 2.21 7.06
N SER A 33 -23.29 1.27 8.00
CA SER A 33 -24.22 0.13 8.16
C SER A 33 -25.09 0.28 9.40
N CYS A 34 -24.71 1.16 10.33
CA CYS A 34 -25.53 1.57 11.46
C CYS A 34 -26.46 2.71 11.05
N ASN A 35 -27.58 2.90 11.74
CA ASN A 35 -28.46 4.03 11.48
C ASN A 35 -27.90 5.32 12.11
N ARG A 36 -26.60 5.60 11.85
CA ARG A 36 -25.83 6.72 12.40
C ARG A 36 -25.74 6.74 13.94
N SER A 37 -25.81 5.56 14.57
CA SER A 37 -25.70 5.40 16.02
C SER A 37 -24.27 5.47 16.56
N GLY A 38 -23.25 5.51 15.69
CA GLY A 38 -21.85 5.38 16.08
C GLY A 38 -21.37 3.93 16.09
N GLU A 39 -22.23 2.98 16.46
CA GLU A 39 -21.88 1.57 16.75
C GLU A 39 -21.25 0.75 15.61
N CYS A 40 -21.35 1.20 14.36
CA CYS A 40 -20.75 0.47 13.23
C CYS A 40 -19.28 0.82 12.96
N HIS A 41 -18.79 1.95 13.49
CA HIS A 41 -17.41 2.44 13.31
C HIS A 41 -16.97 2.64 11.84
N GLU A 42 -17.89 2.71 10.88
CA GLU A 42 -17.54 2.81 9.45
C GLU A 42 -17.36 4.25 8.96
N CYS A 43 -18.02 5.22 9.62
CA CYS A 43 -18.15 6.59 9.11
C CYS A 43 -16.98 7.51 9.49
N ILE A 44 -15.76 6.99 9.50
CA ILE A 44 -14.56 7.71 9.94
C ILE A 44 -14.21 8.82 8.93
N VAL A 45 -13.94 10.02 9.45
CA VAL A 45 -13.51 11.20 8.70
C VAL A 45 -12.32 11.86 9.39
N GLU A 46 -11.46 12.48 8.59
CA GLU A 46 -10.34 13.30 9.06
C GLU A 46 -10.80 14.77 9.17
N ILE A 47 -10.59 15.41 10.31
CA ILE A 47 -10.85 16.84 10.48
C ILE A 47 -9.54 17.60 10.22
N ARG A 48 -9.43 18.26 9.06
CA ARG A 48 -8.21 18.97 8.65
C ARG A 48 -8.09 20.36 9.27
N GLN A 49 -9.23 20.97 9.58
CA GLN A 49 -9.31 22.28 10.21
C GLN A 49 -10.58 22.39 11.06
N GLY A 50 -10.50 23.14 12.16
CA GLY A 50 -11.68 23.50 12.94
C GLY A 50 -12.18 22.40 13.88
N GLU A 51 -11.29 21.55 14.38
CA GLU A 51 -11.66 20.50 15.34
C GLU A 51 -12.28 21.08 16.62
N ASP A 52 -11.74 22.19 17.11
CA ASP A 52 -12.26 22.92 18.29
C ASP A 52 -13.68 23.47 18.09
N ALA A 53 -14.17 23.52 16.85
CA ALA A 53 -15.51 23.98 16.49
C ALA A 53 -16.55 22.84 16.44
N LEU A 54 -16.13 21.62 16.77
CA LEU A 54 -16.99 20.45 16.90
C LEU A 54 -17.24 20.12 18.37
N ASN A 55 -18.21 19.24 18.64
CA ASN A 55 -18.39 18.70 19.98
C ASN A 55 -17.17 17.88 20.42
N THR A 56 -16.98 17.78 21.74
CA THR A 56 -16.03 16.84 22.33
C THR A 56 -16.34 15.42 21.84
N PRO A 57 -15.32 14.59 21.56
CA PRO A 57 -15.51 13.21 21.14
C PRO A 57 -16.47 12.44 22.05
N THR A 58 -17.37 11.66 21.45
CA THR A 58 -18.33 10.83 22.20
C THR A 58 -17.67 9.51 22.65
N PRO A 59 -18.28 8.75 23.58
CA PRO A 59 -17.75 7.45 24.00
C PRO A 59 -17.56 6.45 22.84
N GLU A 60 -18.42 6.52 21.82
CA GLU A 60 -18.34 5.71 20.60
C GLU A 60 -17.13 6.07 19.73
N GLU A 61 -16.49 7.22 19.96
CA GLU A 61 -15.29 7.68 19.27
C GLU A 61 -14.00 7.36 20.05
N ALA A 62 -14.08 6.69 21.20
CA ALA A 62 -12.93 6.47 22.09
C ALA A 62 -11.76 5.72 21.43
N PHE A 63 -12.04 4.92 20.40
CA PHE A 63 -11.05 4.17 19.63
C PHE A 63 -10.28 5.04 18.62
N LEU A 64 -10.81 6.21 18.25
CA LEU A 64 -10.18 7.13 17.32
C LEU A 64 -9.11 7.97 18.04
N ARG A 65 -8.06 8.32 17.29
CA ARG A 65 -6.95 9.16 17.76
C ARG A 65 -6.79 10.37 16.84
N ASP A 66 -5.96 11.31 17.27
CA ASP A 66 -5.61 12.52 16.52
C ASP A 66 -6.86 13.28 16.06
N ASN A 67 -6.90 13.69 14.80
CA ASN A 67 -7.97 14.48 14.20
C ASN A 67 -9.07 13.62 13.53
N TYR A 68 -9.18 12.34 13.88
CA TYR A 68 -10.21 11.46 13.32
C TYR A 68 -11.48 11.46 14.16
N ARG A 69 -12.62 11.53 13.47
CA ARG A 69 -13.96 11.55 14.09
C ARG A 69 -14.91 10.60 13.39
N LEU A 70 -15.94 10.14 14.08
CA LEU A 70 -17.08 9.51 13.43
C LEU A 70 -17.99 10.62 12.86
N ALA A 71 -18.18 10.64 11.55
CA ALA A 71 -18.97 11.68 10.89
C ALA A 71 -20.39 11.79 11.45
N CYS A 72 -20.96 10.67 11.94
CA CYS A 72 -22.29 10.66 12.56
C CYS A 72 -22.34 11.20 13.99
N GLN A 73 -21.20 11.26 14.70
CA GLN A 73 -21.11 11.73 16.09
C GLN A 73 -20.54 13.14 16.19
N ALA A 74 -19.72 13.56 15.23
CA ALA A 74 -19.18 14.91 15.16
C ALA A 74 -20.22 15.90 14.61
N TYR A 75 -20.64 16.87 15.44
CA TYR A 75 -21.52 17.97 15.09
C TYR A 75 -20.94 19.33 15.45
N VAL A 76 -21.32 20.34 14.68
CA VAL A 76 -20.83 21.72 14.83
C VAL A 76 -21.34 22.34 16.13
N THR A 77 -20.42 22.87 16.94
CA THR A 77 -20.71 23.67 18.13
C THR A 77 -20.49 25.16 17.89
N ASP A 78 -19.48 25.52 17.09
CA ASP A 78 -19.18 26.90 16.68
C ASP A 78 -19.34 27.09 15.15
N PRO A 79 -20.44 27.72 14.69
CA PRO A 79 -20.68 27.95 13.26
C PRO A 79 -19.87 29.12 12.67
N ASP A 80 -19.11 29.84 13.48
CA ASP A 80 -18.28 30.97 13.06
C ASP A 80 -16.81 30.58 12.85
N ALA A 81 -16.44 29.33 13.09
CA ALA A 81 -15.14 28.77 12.73
C ALA A 81 -15.15 28.08 11.35
N ASP A 82 -14.04 28.20 10.62
CA ASP A 82 -13.80 27.43 9.39
C ASP A 82 -13.55 25.96 9.77
N ILE A 83 -14.37 25.05 9.23
CA ILE A 83 -14.22 23.60 9.44
C ILE A 83 -13.90 22.95 8.10
N GLU A 84 -12.87 22.11 8.03
CA GLU A 84 -12.58 21.28 6.87
C GLU A 84 -12.52 19.81 7.28
N PHE A 85 -13.26 18.97 6.55
CA PHE A 85 -13.21 17.52 6.74
C PHE A 85 -12.87 16.79 5.44
N GLY A 86 -12.20 15.66 5.57
CA GLY A 86 -11.89 14.73 4.49
C GLY A 86 -12.45 13.34 4.76
N ILE A 87 -12.92 12.67 3.70
CA ILE A 87 -13.19 11.24 3.78
C ILE A 87 -11.91 10.44 3.55
N LEU A 88 -11.79 9.28 4.20
CA LEU A 88 -10.74 8.27 3.99
C LEU A 88 -10.89 7.54 2.63
N ARG A 89 -11.39 8.22 1.61
CA ARG A 89 -11.75 7.63 0.31
C ARG A 89 -11.32 8.54 -0.84
N ARG A 90 -10.13 9.13 -0.72
CA ARG A 90 -9.45 9.66 -1.91
C ARG A 90 -9.21 8.47 -2.83
N GLN A 91 -9.66 8.55 -4.09
CA GLN A 91 -9.38 7.51 -5.07
C GLN A 91 -7.92 7.67 -5.51
N PRO A 92 -7.00 6.78 -5.10
CA PRO A 92 -5.66 6.79 -5.66
C PRO A 92 -5.75 6.51 -7.16
N ARG A 93 -4.75 6.96 -7.91
CA ARG A 93 -4.66 6.65 -9.34
C ARG A 93 -4.52 5.14 -9.49
N ILE A 94 -5.56 4.49 -10.02
CA ILE A 94 -5.54 3.05 -10.28
C ILE A 94 -4.43 2.78 -11.30
N LEU A 95 -3.51 1.88 -10.95
CA LEU A 95 -2.47 1.41 -11.85
C LEU A 95 -3.12 0.53 -12.94
N THR A 96 -3.39 1.13 -14.10
CA THR A 96 -4.00 0.43 -15.23
C THR A 96 -3.01 -0.44 -16.00
N GLN A 97 -1.71 -0.18 -15.83
CA GLN A 97 -0.63 -0.97 -16.42
C GLN A 97 0.05 -1.78 -15.33
N THR A 98 -0.12 -3.10 -15.40
CA THR A 98 0.54 -4.08 -14.53
C THR A 98 1.02 -5.21 -15.43
N ILE A 99 2.12 -5.86 -15.03
CA ILE A 99 2.55 -7.10 -15.67
C ILE A 99 1.40 -8.10 -15.66
N LYS A 100 1.31 -8.94 -16.70
CA LYS A 100 0.31 -10.01 -16.73
C LYS A 100 1.02 -11.34 -16.85
N ARG A 101 0.71 -12.27 -15.94
CA ARG A 101 1.17 -13.65 -16.05
C ARG A 101 0.04 -14.51 -16.60
N SER A 102 0.24 -15.03 -17.80
CA SER A 102 -0.71 -15.97 -18.40
C SER A 102 -0.58 -17.32 -17.72
N VAL A 103 -1.61 -17.73 -16.98
CA VAL A 103 -1.71 -19.08 -16.40
C VAL A 103 -2.95 -19.80 -16.94
N PRO A 104 -2.94 -21.14 -17.06
CA PRO A 104 -4.16 -21.90 -17.35
C PRO A 104 -5.22 -21.64 -16.28
N LEU A 105 -6.48 -21.54 -16.68
CA LEU A 105 -7.60 -21.41 -15.76
C LEU A 105 -7.85 -22.76 -15.06
N VAL A 106 -7.52 -22.83 -13.78
CA VAL A 106 -7.74 -23.98 -12.89
C VAL A 106 -8.42 -23.46 -11.62
N SER A 107 -9.65 -22.96 -11.79
CA SER A 107 -10.40 -22.39 -10.67
C SER A 107 -10.89 -23.47 -9.72
N SER A 108 -10.81 -23.19 -8.41
CA SER A 108 -11.42 -24.05 -7.40
C SER A 108 -12.96 -24.01 -7.48
N VAL A 109 -13.53 -22.94 -8.05
CA VAL A 109 -14.99 -22.77 -8.21
C VAL A 109 -15.37 -22.97 -9.67
N THR A 110 -16.15 -24.02 -9.94
CA THR A 110 -16.55 -24.37 -11.31
C THR A 110 -18.06 -24.48 -11.46
N ARG A 111 -18.53 -24.22 -12.68
CA ARG A 111 -19.90 -24.54 -13.08
C ARG A 111 -19.96 -25.98 -13.57
N ARG A 112 -20.95 -26.74 -13.08
CA ARG A 112 -21.32 -28.05 -13.64
C ARG A 112 -22.85 -28.07 -13.78
N ASP A 113 -23.34 -28.18 -15.02
CA ASP A 113 -24.77 -28.06 -15.36
C ASP A 113 -25.44 -26.78 -14.79
N ASP A 114 -26.35 -26.97 -13.83
CA ASP A 114 -27.09 -25.92 -13.13
C ASP A 114 -26.49 -25.56 -11.75
N GLY A 115 -25.34 -26.14 -11.39
CA GLY A 115 -24.70 -26.01 -10.09
C GLY A 115 -23.40 -25.22 -10.14
N VAL A 116 -23.10 -24.56 -9.03
CA VAL A 116 -21.78 -24.00 -8.70
C VAL A 116 -21.13 -24.95 -7.71
N TYR A 117 -19.90 -25.35 -7.97
CA TYR A 117 -19.13 -26.30 -7.18
C TYR A 117 -17.86 -25.65 -6.66
N TYR A 118 -17.53 -25.86 -5.38
CA TYR A 118 -16.19 -25.63 -4.87
C TYR A 118 -15.49 -26.98 -4.79
N LEU A 119 -14.42 -27.14 -5.57
CA LEU A 119 -13.82 -28.42 -5.91
C LEU A 119 -14.92 -29.38 -6.40
N ASP A 120 -15.19 -30.46 -5.66
CA ASP A 120 -16.23 -31.44 -5.99
C ASP A 120 -17.55 -31.26 -5.25
N ASN A 121 -17.65 -30.27 -4.37
CA ASN A 121 -18.84 -30.06 -3.54
C ASN A 121 -19.77 -29.01 -4.16
N ARG A 122 -21.03 -29.37 -4.44
CA ARG A 122 -22.04 -28.41 -4.90
C ARG A 122 -22.31 -27.39 -3.80
N ILE A 123 -22.06 -26.11 -4.08
CA ILE A 123 -22.23 -25.02 -3.12
C ILE A 123 -23.46 -24.13 -3.36
N ASP A 124 -23.89 -23.97 -4.61
CA ASP A 124 -25.04 -23.14 -4.98
C ASP A 124 -25.66 -23.60 -6.31
N SER A 125 -26.81 -23.05 -6.67
CA SER A 125 -27.33 -23.12 -8.04
C SER A 125 -26.75 -21.97 -8.87
N TYR A 126 -26.43 -22.24 -10.14
CA TYR A 126 -25.87 -21.27 -11.06
C TYR A 126 -26.87 -20.14 -11.36
N LYS A 127 -26.41 -18.90 -11.20
CA LYS A 127 -27.22 -17.67 -11.34
C LYS A 127 -26.72 -16.76 -12.46
N GLY A 128 -26.12 -17.35 -13.49
CA GLY A 128 -25.63 -16.66 -14.69
C GLY A 128 -24.21 -16.12 -14.61
N ARG A 129 -23.52 -16.27 -13.47
CA ARG A 129 -22.17 -15.76 -13.23
C ARG A 129 -21.53 -16.40 -12.01
N ILE A 130 -20.23 -16.59 -12.05
CA ILE A 130 -19.39 -17.05 -10.94
C ILE A 130 -18.20 -16.09 -10.85
N TYR A 131 -18.19 -15.26 -9.82
CA TYR A 131 -17.14 -14.26 -9.63
C TYR A 131 -16.21 -14.61 -8.47
N GLY A 132 -15.01 -14.06 -8.53
CA GLY A 132 -14.04 -14.06 -7.43
C GLY A 132 -13.47 -12.67 -7.20
N LEU A 133 -12.79 -12.50 -6.07
CA LEU A 133 -12.06 -11.28 -5.74
C LEU A 133 -10.59 -11.60 -5.47
N ALA A 134 -9.69 -10.82 -6.05
CA ALA A 134 -8.29 -10.76 -5.64
C ALA A 134 -8.09 -9.42 -4.94
N ILE A 135 -7.53 -9.42 -3.73
CA ILE A 135 -7.43 -8.24 -2.88
C ILE A 135 -5.99 -8.10 -2.37
N ASP A 136 -5.39 -6.96 -2.65
CA ASP A 136 -4.10 -6.53 -2.12
C ASP A 136 -4.34 -5.50 -1.00
N VAL A 137 -3.95 -5.86 0.22
CA VAL A 137 -4.15 -5.07 1.44
C VAL A 137 -2.85 -4.40 1.83
N GLY A 138 -2.55 -3.27 1.19
CA GLY A 138 -1.40 -2.44 1.51
C GLY A 138 -1.63 -1.55 2.75
N THR A 139 -0.53 -1.07 3.34
CA THR A 139 -0.58 -0.19 4.53
C THR A 139 -1.30 1.12 4.24
N THR A 140 -1.06 1.74 3.09
CA THR A 140 -1.68 3.02 2.69
C THR A 140 -2.90 2.84 1.78
N THR A 141 -2.88 1.82 0.91
CA THR A 141 -3.90 1.62 -0.13
C THR A 141 -4.35 0.16 -0.17
N VAL A 142 -5.65 -0.05 -0.36
CA VAL A 142 -6.22 -1.37 -0.66
C VAL A 142 -6.68 -1.38 -2.12
N VAL A 143 -6.37 -2.44 -2.85
CA VAL A 143 -6.77 -2.62 -4.25
C VAL A 143 -7.45 -3.97 -4.42
N MET A 144 -8.51 -4.04 -5.24
CA MET A 144 -9.20 -5.30 -5.52
C MET A 144 -9.60 -5.44 -6.99
N ASN A 145 -9.45 -6.65 -7.51
CA ASN A 145 -9.96 -7.07 -8.81
C ASN A 145 -11.20 -7.94 -8.63
N LEU A 146 -12.28 -7.60 -9.33
CA LEU A 146 -13.40 -8.50 -9.58
C LEU A 146 -13.10 -9.31 -10.83
N VAL A 147 -13.15 -10.63 -10.69
CA VAL A 147 -12.73 -11.55 -11.74
C VAL A 147 -13.88 -12.50 -12.07
N ASP A 148 -14.13 -12.72 -13.35
CA ASP A 148 -15.00 -13.79 -13.81
C ASP A 148 -14.23 -15.12 -13.77
N LEU A 149 -14.68 -16.05 -12.92
CA LEU A 149 -14.00 -17.34 -12.73
C LEU A 149 -14.30 -18.33 -13.87
N GLU A 150 -15.27 -18.05 -14.74
CA GLU A 150 -15.52 -18.87 -15.93
C GLU A 150 -14.60 -18.49 -17.10
N SER A 151 -14.24 -17.20 -17.23
CA SER A 151 -13.42 -16.68 -18.34
C SER A 151 -11.99 -16.29 -17.96
N GLY A 152 -11.73 -16.02 -16.68
CA GLY A 152 -10.49 -15.44 -16.18
C GLY A 152 -10.37 -13.93 -16.37
N GLU A 153 -11.41 -13.25 -16.88
CA GLU A 153 -11.35 -11.82 -17.18
C GLU A 153 -11.51 -10.97 -15.91
N VAL A 154 -10.63 -9.98 -15.74
CA VAL A 154 -10.80 -8.92 -14.73
C VAL A 154 -11.87 -7.94 -15.22
N LEU A 155 -13.03 -7.95 -14.57
CA LEU A 155 -14.20 -7.14 -14.94
C LEU A 155 -14.12 -5.71 -14.41
N HIS A 156 -13.48 -5.53 -13.25
CA HIS A 156 -13.37 -4.24 -12.58
C HIS A 156 -12.23 -4.22 -11.57
N THR A 157 -11.54 -3.09 -11.47
CA THR A 157 -10.52 -2.84 -10.44
C THR A 157 -10.98 -1.67 -9.59
N ALA A 158 -11.07 -1.88 -8.27
CA ALA A 158 -11.38 -0.83 -7.30
C ALA A 158 -10.18 -0.57 -6.40
N SER A 159 -10.04 0.67 -5.92
CA SER A 159 -9.00 1.05 -4.97
C SER A 159 -9.48 2.15 -4.03
N PHE A 160 -9.01 2.09 -2.79
CA PHE A 160 -9.32 3.06 -1.74
C PHE A 160 -8.18 3.15 -0.71
N GLU A 161 -8.13 4.27 0.01
CA GLU A 161 -7.17 4.48 1.11
C GLU A 161 -7.45 3.49 2.25
N ASN A 162 -6.40 2.94 2.85
CA ASN A 162 -6.54 1.99 3.94
C ASN A 162 -7.15 2.71 5.17
N PRO A 163 -8.34 2.28 5.63
CA PRO A 163 -9.08 2.99 6.66
C PRO A 163 -8.46 2.84 8.07
N GLN A 164 -7.42 2.02 8.23
CA GLN A 164 -6.72 1.79 9.50
C GLN A 164 -5.79 2.95 9.90
N ARG A 165 -5.73 4.02 9.10
CA ARG A 165 -4.84 5.17 9.33
C ARG A 165 -5.01 5.84 10.70
N PHE A 166 -6.20 5.78 11.30
CA PHE A 166 -6.46 6.28 12.66
C PHE A 166 -5.69 5.51 13.74
N GLY A 167 -5.34 4.24 13.50
CA GLY A 167 -4.54 3.45 14.43
C GLY A 167 -3.03 3.52 14.17
N GLY A 168 -2.61 4.24 13.12
CA GLY A 168 -1.20 4.42 12.79
C GLY A 168 -0.95 4.67 11.30
N SER A 169 0.00 5.56 11.02
CA SER A 169 0.51 5.82 9.67
C SER A 169 1.41 4.71 9.12
N ASP A 170 1.96 3.86 10.00
CA ASP A 170 2.82 2.73 9.65
C ASP A 170 2.42 1.44 10.39
N ILE A 171 3.13 0.36 10.04
CA ILE A 171 2.90 -0.99 10.58
C ILE A 171 3.15 -1.04 12.10
N MET A 172 4.20 -0.41 12.61
CA MET A 172 4.57 -0.50 14.03
C MET A 172 3.56 0.19 14.93
N HIS A 173 3.07 1.36 14.51
CA HIS A 173 2.00 2.05 15.21
C HIS A 173 0.70 1.24 15.22
N ARG A 174 0.37 0.57 14.11
CA ARG A 174 -0.80 -0.32 14.03
C ARG A 174 -0.67 -1.55 14.93
N ILE A 175 0.51 -2.17 14.99
CA ILE A 175 0.79 -3.26 15.92
C ILE A 175 0.59 -2.76 17.36
N SER A 176 1.20 -1.62 17.73
CA SER A 176 1.04 -1.06 19.07
C SER A 176 -0.41 -0.71 19.40
N TYR A 177 -1.16 -0.17 18.44
CA TYR A 177 -2.58 0.12 18.59
C TYR A 177 -3.39 -1.16 18.86
N ASP A 178 -3.17 -2.20 18.06
CA ASP A 178 -3.93 -3.46 18.14
C ASP A 178 -3.63 -4.26 19.41
N GLY A 179 -2.47 -4.01 20.04
CA GLY A 179 -2.13 -4.56 21.37
C GLY A 179 -2.74 -3.80 22.55
N GLY A 180 -3.44 -2.69 22.28
CA GLY A 180 -4.04 -1.82 23.29
C GLY A 180 -5.47 -2.20 23.69
N GLU A 181 -6.15 -1.27 24.36
CA GLU A 181 -7.54 -1.42 24.82
C GLU A 181 -8.54 -1.65 23.67
N PHE A 182 -8.22 -1.17 22.48
CA PHE A 182 -9.09 -1.19 21.29
C PHE A 182 -8.71 -2.29 20.28
N HIS A 183 -8.17 -3.41 20.77
CA HIS A 183 -7.86 -4.59 19.96
C HIS A 183 -9.02 -5.01 19.06
N GLY A 184 -8.75 -5.29 17.78
CA GLY A 184 -9.76 -5.73 16.81
C GLY A 184 -10.46 -4.60 16.03
N GLU A 185 -10.37 -3.34 16.46
CA GLU A 185 -10.97 -2.21 15.72
C GLU A 185 -10.35 -2.05 14.31
N LEU A 186 -9.04 -2.31 14.17
CA LEU A 186 -8.36 -2.27 12.87
C LEU A 186 -8.92 -3.32 11.90
N GLN A 187 -9.25 -4.51 12.41
CA GLN A 187 -9.91 -5.56 11.62
C GLN A 187 -11.32 -5.14 11.23
N GLN A 188 -12.12 -4.70 12.21
CA GLN A 188 -13.52 -4.32 12.00
C GLN A 188 -13.66 -3.23 10.95
N VAL A 189 -12.84 -2.19 11.03
CA VAL A 189 -12.87 -1.07 10.07
C VAL A 189 -12.43 -1.53 8.67
N MET A 190 -11.42 -2.39 8.56
CA MET A 190 -11.00 -2.96 7.27
C MET A 190 -12.11 -3.80 6.62
N LEU A 191 -12.71 -4.73 7.37
CA LEU A 191 -13.82 -5.55 6.87
C LEU A 191 -15.02 -4.71 6.47
N SER A 192 -15.32 -3.65 7.21
CA SER A 192 -16.41 -2.73 6.90
C SER A 192 -16.18 -2.01 5.56
N SER A 193 -14.96 -1.49 5.34
CA SER A 193 -14.59 -0.86 4.08
C SER A 193 -14.62 -1.83 2.90
N LEU A 194 -14.07 -3.04 3.05
CA LEU A 194 -14.18 -4.08 2.01
C LEU A 194 -15.64 -4.41 1.67
N ASN A 195 -16.48 -4.59 2.70
CA ASN A 195 -17.90 -4.88 2.53
C ASN A 195 -18.68 -3.75 1.84
N PHE A 196 -18.29 -2.51 2.12
CA PHE A 196 -18.83 -1.33 1.46
C PHE A 196 -18.44 -1.29 -0.01
N GLU A 197 -17.16 -1.48 -0.34
CA GLU A 197 -16.66 -1.51 -1.71
C GLU A 197 -17.29 -2.63 -2.55
N ILE A 198 -17.37 -3.84 -2.00
CA ILE A 198 -18.05 -4.97 -2.65
C ILE A 198 -19.52 -4.64 -2.93
N GLY A 199 -20.20 -4.04 -1.95
CA GLY A 199 -21.60 -3.62 -2.12
C GLY A 199 -21.77 -2.51 -3.15
N TRP A 200 -20.80 -1.60 -3.26
CA TRP A 200 -20.78 -0.54 -4.26
C TRP A 200 -20.58 -1.10 -5.67
N MET A 201 -19.52 -1.89 -5.87
CA MET A 201 -19.20 -2.55 -7.12
C MET A 201 -20.34 -3.44 -7.62
N ALA A 202 -20.97 -4.21 -6.72
CA ALA A 202 -22.13 -5.04 -7.05
C ALA A 202 -23.32 -4.23 -7.60
N ARG A 203 -23.58 -3.05 -7.03
CA ARG A 203 -24.64 -2.15 -7.52
C ARG A 203 -24.28 -1.52 -8.86
N GLU A 204 -23.04 -1.08 -9.03
CA GLU A 204 -22.58 -0.44 -10.26
C GLU A 204 -22.61 -1.41 -11.45
N LEU A 205 -22.14 -2.64 -11.24
CA LEU A 205 -22.04 -3.67 -12.29
C LEU A 205 -23.31 -4.54 -12.41
N GLY A 206 -24.35 -4.26 -11.62
CA GLY A 206 -25.64 -4.94 -11.73
C GLY A 206 -25.61 -6.44 -11.39
N PHE A 207 -24.90 -6.82 -10.33
CA PHE A 207 -24.87 -8.20 -9.82
C PHE A 207 -25.19 -8.28 -8.32
N HIS A 208 -25.52 -9.47 -7.84
CA HIS A 208 -25.73 -9.70 -6.41
C HIS A 208 -24.42 -10.16 -5.77
N ARG A 209 -23.97 -9.52 -4.69
CA ARG A 209 -22.69 -9.86 -4.02
C ARG A 209 -22.49 -11.34 -3.66
N ARG A 210 -23.58 -12.11 -3.50
CA ARG A 210 -23.55 -13.58 -3.34
C ARG A 210 -23.19 -14.38 -4.59
N ASN A 211 -22.91 -13.72 -5.71
CA ASN A 211 -22.30 -14.31 -6.89
C ASN A 211 -20.77 -14.33 -6.82
N ILE A 212 -20.18 -13.77 -5.76
CA ILE A 212 -18.75 -13.89 -5.48
C ILE A 212 -18.55 -15.13 -4.59
N TYR A 213 -17.86 -16.14 -5.11
CA TYR A 213 -17.72 -17.47 -4.53
C TYR A 213 -16.32 -17.79 -3.99
N GLU A 214 -15.33 -16.98 -4.32
CA GLU A 214 -13.96 -17.16 -3.84
C GLU A 214 -13.24 -15.81 -3.70
N VAL A 215 -12.36 -15.70 -2.71
CA VAL A 215 -11.56 -14.50 -2.48
C VAL A 215 -10.12 -14.90 -2.15
N VAL A 216 -9.16 -14.26 -2.81
CA VAL A 216 -7.73 -14.30 -2.48
C VAL A 216 -7.33 -12.96 -1.86
N ILE A 217 -6.62 -13.01 -0.74
CA ILE A 217 -6.16 -11.85 0.02
C ILE A 217 -4.65 -11.95 0.18
N VAL A 218 -3.94 -10.89 -0.19
CA VAL A 218 -2.50 -10.72 0.00
C VAL A 218 -2.22 -9.37 0.64
N GLY A 219 -1.00 -9.19 1.13
CA GLY A 219 -0.55 -8.02 1.89
C GLY A 219 0.62 -8.40 2.77
N ASN A 220 1.31 -7.39 3.30
CA ASN A 220 2.39 -7.63 4.26
C ASN A 220 1.86 -8.38 5.50
N SER A 221 2.76 -9.01 6.25
CA SER A 221 2.41 -9.90 7.36
C SER A 221 1.41 -9.28 8.34
N THR A 222 1.62 -8.01 8.71
CA THR A 222 0.74 -7.31 9.66
C THR A 222 -0.63 -7.03 9.06
N MET A 223 -0.70 -6.50 7.83
CA MET A 223 -1.97 -6.15 7.21
C MET A 223 -2.84 -7.39 6.97
N ARG A 224 -2.21 -8.47 6.51
CA ARG A 224 -2.87 -9.76 6.33
C ARG A 224 -3.39 -10.29 7.65
N ASP A 225 -2.54 -10.37 8.67
CA ASP A 225 -2.91 -10.99 9.95
C ASP A 225 -3.97 -10.18 10.71
N ILE A 226 -3.91 -8.84 10.70
CA ILE A 226 -4.99 -7.97 11.23
C ILE A 226 -6.32 -8.32 10.55
N LEU A 227 -6.34 -8.43 9.21
CA LEU A 227 -7.58 -8.73 8.49
C LEU A 227 -8.15 -10.09 8.87
N PHE A 228 -7.30 -11.10 9.09
CA PHE A 228 -7.71 -12.43 9.56
C PHE A 228 -7.96 -12.49 11.08
N GLY A 229 -7.80 -11.40 11.83
CA GLY A 229 -8.04 -11.35 13.27
C GLY A 229 -7.00 -12.13 14.08
N ILE A 230 -5.78 -12.22 13.55
CA ILE A 230 -4.64 -12.88 14.20
C ILE A 230 -3.87 -11.82 14.98
N ASP A 231 -3.45 -12.16 16.19
CA ASP A 231 -2.62 -11.28 17.02
C ASP A 231 -1.30 -10.93 16.30
N VAL A 232 -1.02 -9.63 16.20
CA VAL A 232 0.15 -9.09 15.49
C VAL A 232 1.25 -8.60 16.42
N GLN A 233 1.14 -8.76 17.74
CA GLN A 233 2.16 -8.27 18.68
C GLN A 233 3.51 -8.92 18.42
N SER A 234 3.51 -10.22 18.13
CA SER A 234 4.74 -10.98 17.86
C SER A 234 5.50 -10.51 16.61
N ILE A 235 4.84 -9.79 15.69
CA ILE A 235 5.50 -9.16 14.54
C ILE A 235 6.29 -7.91 14.96
N GLY A 236 5.86 -7.21 16.02
CA GLY A 236 6.52 -6.02 16.54
C GLY A 236 7.66 -6.29 17.53
N GLU A 237 7.79 -7.53 18.00
CA GLU A 237 8.78 -7.93 19.01
C GLU A 237 9.69 -9.04 18.48
N LYS A 238 10.99 -8.97 18.78
CA LYS A 238 11.96 -9.99 18.35
C LYS A 238 11.47 -11.40 18.75
N PRO A 239 11.37 -12.37 17.82
CA PRO A 239 12.03 -12.44 16.50
C PRO A 239 11.26 -11.85 15.30
N TYR A 240 10.26 -11.00 15.55
CA TYR A 240 9.46 -10.24 14.58
C TYR A 240 8.60 -11.10 13.66
N LYS A 241 8.02 -12.18 14.19
CA LYS A 241 7.35 -13.22 13.39
C LYS A 241 5.87 -13.25 13.64
N SER A 242 5.10 -13.55 12.59
CA SER A 242 3.66 -13.80 12.72
C SER A 242 3.42 -15.00 13.64
N MET A 243 2.28 -15.00 14.34
CA MET A 243 1.84 -16.19 15.09
C MET A 243 1.71 -17.42 14.18
N VAL A 244 1.30 -17.24 12.91
CA VAL A 244 1.21 -18.33 11.94
C VAL A 244 2.60 -18.83 11.52
N GLU A 245 3.57 -17.92 11.36
CA GLU A 245 4.96 -18.30 11.10
C GLU A 245 5.53 -19.11 12.27
N HIS A 246 5.23 -18.71 13.50
CA HIS A 246 5.59 -19.47 14.70
C HIS A 246 4.95 -20.86 14.75
N GLU A 247 3.68 -21.01 14.36
CA GLU A 247 3.00 -22.32 14.26
C GLU A 247 3.70 -23.23 13.23
N VAL A 248 4.10 -22.70 12.08
CA VAL A 248 4.87 -23.44 11.07
C VAL A 248 6.23 -23.86 11.60
N LEU A 249 6.97 -22.96 12.26
CA LEU A 249 8.27 -23.26 12.87
C LEU A 249 8.18 -24.33 13.97
N ARG A 250 7.04 -24.43 14.66
CA ARG A 250 6.75 -25.50 15.64
C ARG A 250 6.25 -26.80 15.01
N GLY A 251 5.99 -26.82 13.70
CA GLY A 251 5.42 -27.97 12.98
C GLY A 251 3.93 -28.20 13.24
N GLU A 252 3.22 -27.18 13.75
CA GLU A 252 1.77 -27.23 14.00
C GLU A 252 0.96 -26.99 12.72
N LYS A 253 1.55 -26.26 11.76
CA LYS A 253 1.01 -26.03 10.42
C LYS A 253 2.07 -26.34 9.38
N GLU A 254 1.62 -26.78 8.22
CA GLU A 254 2.52 -27.00 7.09
C GLU A 254 2.90 -25.67 6.44
N THR A 255 1.97 -24.72 6.32
CA THR A 255 2.10 -23.49 5.52
C THR A 255 1.66 -22.27 6.33
N THR A 256 2.16 -21.09 5.96
CA THR A 256 1.71 -19.81 6.49
C THR A 256 0.49 -19.25 5.76
N ALA A 257 -0.01 -19.94 4.72
CA ALA A 257 -1.27 -19.62 4.08
C ALA A 257 -2.46 -19.84 5.02
N ILE A 258 -3.51 -19.04 4.85
CA ILE A 258 -4.70 -19.06 5.71
C ILE A 258 -5.91 -19.46 4.87
N HIS A 259 -6.73 -20.35 5.40
CA HIS A 259 -7.98 -20.78 4.79
C HIS A 259 -9.14 -20.53 5.76
N THR A 260 -10.17 -19.83 5.29
CA THR A 260 -11.40 -19.60 6.07
C THR A 260 -12.61 -19.43 5.14
N THR A 261 -13.80 -19.23 5.71
CA THR A 261 -15.00 -18.89 4.92
C THR A 261 -15.34 -17.41 5.05
N ALA A 262 -16.06 -16.87 4.07
CA ALA A 262 -16.53 -15.49 4.11
C ALA A 262 -17.38 -15.20 5.36
N SER A 263 -18.20 -16.17 5.80
CA SER A 263 -19.01 -16.03 7.01
C SER A 263 -18.16 -15.94 8.27
N ASP A 264 -17.09 -16.74 8.37
CA ASP A 264 -16.21 -16.75 9.55
C ASP A 264 -15.34 -15.49 9.61
N LEU A 265 -14.90 -14.99 8.46
CA LEU A 265 -14.13 -13.74 8.36
C LEU A 265 -15.01 -12.48 8.52
N GLY A 266 -16.32 -12.56 8.30
CA GLY A 266 -17.22 -11.39 8.29
C GLY A 266 -17.31 -10.66 6.94
N LEU A 267 -16.89 -11.29 5.85
CA LEU A 267 -17.00 -10.76 4.49
C LEU A 267 -18.38 -11.06 3.89
N ARG A 268 -19.08 -10.03 3.43
CA ARG A 268 -20.47 -10.08 2.93
C ARG A 268 -20.53 -10.49 1.46
N VAL A 269 -20.00 -11.65 1.11
CA VAL A 269 -20.11 -12.28 -0.22
C VAL A 269 -21.00 -13.52 -0.15
N PHE A 270 -20.79 -14.56 -0.98
CA PHE A 270 -21.43 -15.85 -0.73
C PHE A 270 -20.96 -16.40 0.63
N PRO A 271 -21.85 -16.79 1.58
CA PRO A 271 -21.42 -17.11 2.94
C PRO A 271 -20.39 -18.25 3.06
N ARG A 272 -20.46 -19.24 2.16
CA ARG A 272 -19.48 -20.33 2.06
C ARG A 272 -18.40 -20.08 1.02
N ALA A 273 -18.22 -18.83 0.57
CA ALA A 273 -17.10 -18.50 -0.30
C ALA A 273 -15.81 -18.81 0.46
N HIS A 274 -14.90 -19.50 -0.21
CA HIS A 274 -13.60 -19.81 0.35
C HIS A 274 -12.73 -18.54 0.30
N ILE A 275 -12.06 -18.24 1.41
CA ILE A 275 -11.11 -17.14 1.51
C ILE A 275 -9.72 -17.74 1.69
N TYR A 276 -8.81 -17.39 0.79
CA TYR A 276 -7.41 -17.78 0.83
C TYR A 276 -6.53 -16.57 1.14
N GLY A 277 -5.82 -16.59 2.26
CA GLY A 277 -4.75 -15.66 2.57
C GLY A 277 -3.43 -16.22 2.07
N GLY A 278 -2.73 -15.49 1.19
CA GLY A 278 -1.44 -15.93 0.64
C GLY A 278 -0.40 -16.20 1.74
N PRO A 279 0.61 -17.06 1.49
CA PRO A 279 1.61 -17.42 2.49
C PRO A 279 2.59 -16.26 2.75
N LEU A 280 3.10 -16.17 3.98
CA LEU A 280 4.19 -15.26 4.32
C LEU A 280 5.53 -15.87 3.92
N ILE A 281 6.49 -15.00 3.59
CA ILE A 281 7.90 -15.36 3.43
C ILE A 281 8.55 -15.42 4.82
N ALA A 282 8.69 -14.28 5.48
CA ALA A 282 9.29 -14.20 6.81
C ALA A 282 9.10 -12.81 7.43
N SER A 283 8.83 -12.76 8.73
CA SER A 283 8.81 -11.52 9.51
C SER A 283 7.93 -10.43 8.88
N HIS A 284 8.49 -9.33 8.37
CA HIS A 284 7.74 -8.26 7.69
C HIS A 284 7.53 -8.49 6.18
N VAL A 285 8.23 -9.45 5.57
CA VAL A 285 8.08 -9.82 4.15
C VAL A 285 6.87 -10.75 4.00
N GLY A 286 5.78 -10.22 3.46
CA GLY A 286 4.48 -10.87 3.52
C GLY A 286 4.02 -11.58 2.24
N ALA A 287 2.70 -11.71 2.15
CA ALA A 287 2.02 -12.40 1.06
C ALA A 287 1.91 -11.55 -0.21
N ASP A 288 2.00 -10.23 -0.07
CA ASP A 288 2.18 -9.27 -1.17
C ASP A 288 3.44 -9.59 -1.98
N VAL A 289 4.60 -9.70 -1.32
CA VAL A 289 5.85 -10.06 -2.01
C VAL A 289 5.78 -11.46 -2.60
N THR A 290 5.14 -12.41 -1.91
CA THR A 290 4.90 -13.73 -2.50
C THR A 290 4.12 -13.63 -3.81
N ALA A 291 3.09 -12.79 -3.82
CA ALA A 291 2.29 -12.54 -5.01
C ALA A 291 3.11 -11.82 -6.10
N ASP A 292 3.99 -10.88 -5.76
CA ASP A 292 4.92 -10.27 -6.72
C ASP A 292 5.82 -11.31 -7.39
N LEU A 293 6.42 -12.20 -6.61
CA LEU A 293 7.30 -13.27 -7.13
C LEU A 293 6.55 -14.17 -8.10
N LEU A 294 5.29 -14.48 -7.79
CA LEU A 294 4.43 -15.23 -8.67
C LEU A 294 4.08 -14.42 -9.93
N ALA A 295 3.78 -13.13 -9.83
CA ALA A 295 3.43 -12.28 -10.97
C ALA A 295 4.59 -12.13 -11.98
N ILE A 296 5.84 -12.04 -11.50
CA ILE A 296 7.04 -11.98 -12.35
C ILE A 296 7.52 -13.37 -12.83
N GLY A 297 6.87 -14.44 -12.39
CA GLY A 297 7.21 -15.81 -12.74
C GLY A 297 8.56 -16.27 -12.19
N MET A 298 8.92 -15.85 -10.97
CA MET A 298 10.20 -16.17 -10.32
C MET A 298 10.47 -17.70 -10.28
N ASP A 299 9.42 -18.50 -10.15
CA ASP A 299 9.44 -19.96 -10.17
C ASP A 299 9.89 -20.59 -11.50
N GLU A 300 9.89 -19.81 -12.59
CA GLU A 300 10.28 -20.25 -13.93
C GLU A 300 11.63 -19.65 -14.39
N GLN A 301 12.13 -18.62 -13.72
CA GLN A 301 13.36 -17.92 -14.13
C GLN A 301 14.62 -18.75 -13.87
N ASP A 302 15.46 -18.93 -14.89
CA ASP A 302 16.83 -19.44 -14.76
C ASP A 302 17.83 -18.31 -14.46
N ASP A 303 17.66 -17.16 -15.11
CA ASP A 303 18.51 -16.00 -14.91
C ASP A 303 18.21 -15.32 -13.58
N VAL A 304 19.23 -14.75 -12.93
CA VAL A 304 19.05 -13.98 -11.70
C VAL A 304 18.38 -12.65 -12.03
N VAL A 305 17.26 -12.39 -11.35
CA VAL A 305 16.51 -11.14 -11.40
C VAL A 305 16.51 -10.48 -10.03
N MET A 306 16.17 -9.20 -10.00
CA MET A 306 15.92 -8.45 -8.78
C MET A 306 14.52 -7.88 -8.83
N LEU A 307 13.80 -7.93 -7.72
CA LEU A 307 12.51 -7.27 -7.50
C LEU A 307 12.70 -6.22 -6.41
N LEU A 308 12.15 -5.05 -6.64
CA LEU A 308 12.03 -3.98 -5.66
C LEU A 308 10.56 -3.55 -5.62
N ASP A 309 9.82 -3.97 -4.59
CA ASP A 309 8.47 -3.47 -4.32
C ASP A 309 8.57 -2.26 -3.42
N VAL A 310 8.14 -1.10 -3.93
CA VAL A 310 8.29 0.18 -3.23
C VAL A 310 6.94 0.65 -2.73
N GLY A 311 6.77 0.56 -1.42
CA GLY A 311 5.68 1.15 -0.65
C GLY A 311 6.20 1.80 0.63
N THR A 312 5.47 1.62 1.72
CA THR A 312 5.78 2.30 3.00
C THR A 312 7.03 1.69 3.62
N ASN A 313 7.14 0.38 3.42
CA ASN A 313 8.39 -0.34 3.43
C ASN A 313 8.76 -0.66 1.99
N THR A 314 10.04 -0.93 1.78
CA THR A 314 10.53 -1.41 0.50
C THR A 314 10.99 -2.83 0.65
N GLU A 315 10.38 -3.75 -0.08
CA GLU A 315 10.78 -5.14 -0.11
C GLU A 315 11.73 -5.39 -1.28
N VAL A 316 12.88 -6.00 -0.96
CA VAL A 316 13.94 -6.32 -1.91
C VAL A 316 14.00 -7.83 -2.05
N VAL A 317 13.97 -8.33 -3.28
CA VAL A 317 14.25 -9.74 -3.57
C VAL A 317 15.31 -9.85 -4.66
N VAL A 318 16.30 -10.73 -4.48
CA VAL A 318 17.27 -11.11 -5.51
C VAL A 318 17.26 -12.62 -5.65
N GLY A 319 17.10 -13.14 -6.86
CA GLY A 319 17.06 -14.58 -7.05
C GLY A 319 16.60 -15.06 -8.40
N ASN A 320 16.35 -16.37 -8.45
CA ASN A 320 15.76 -17.13 -9.54
C ASN A 320 15.06 -18.37 -8.94
N LYS A 321 14.60 -19.31 -9.78
CA LYS A 321 13.92 -20.52 -9.30
C LYS A 321 14.79 -21.45 -8.42
N HIS A 322 16.10 -21.25 -8.39
CA HIS A 322 17.04 -22.09 -7.64
C HIS A 322 17.39 -21.53 -6.27
N ARG A 323 17.42 -20.20 -6.12
CA ARG A 323 17.76 -19.51 -4.87
C ARG A 323 17.11 -18.13 -4.86
N ILE A 324 16.47 -17.80 -3.75
CA ILE A 324 15.80 -16.51 -3.56
C ILE A 324 16.24 -15.94 -2.22
N MET A 325 16.68 -14.67 -2.20
CA MET A 325 16.93 -13.90 -0.98
C MET A 325 15.99 -12.72 -0.90
N ALA A 326 15.44 -12.46 0.28
CA ALA A 326 14.53 -11.35 0.50
C ALA A 326 14.87 -10.56 1.77
N ALA A 327 14.56 -9.27 1.76
CA ALA A 327 14.60 -8.40 2.93
C ALA A 327 13.50 -7.34 2.84
N SER A 328 13.01 -6.87 3.99
CA SER A 328 12.15 -5.68 4.08
C SER A 328 12.96 -4.51 4.64
N CYS A 329 12.81 -3.34 4.04
CA CYS A 329 13.52 -2.12 4.40
C CYS A 329 12.52 -1.13 5.01
N PRO A 330 12.71 -0.68 6.27
CA PRO A 330 11.86 0.34 6.88
C PRO A 330 12.23 1.72 6.31
N ALA A 331 11.76 2.01 5.10
CA ALA A 331 12.00 3.28 4.41
C ALA A 331 11.31 4.45 5.11
N GLY A 332 10.16 4.19 5.73
CA GLY A 332 9.31 5.23 6.29
C GLY A 332 8.57 6.03 5.20
N PRO A 333 7.65 6.90 5.60
CA PRO A 333 6.67 7.48 4.69
C PRO A 333 7.19 8.69 3.89
N ALA A 334 8.47 9.05 3.96
CA ALA A 334 9.00 10.29 3.39
C ALA A 334 8.67 10.47 1.89
N PHE A 335 8.83 9.41 1.10
CA PHE A 335 8.48 9.41 -0.33
C PHE A 335 6.99 9.16 -0.61
N GLU A 336 6.20 8.78 0.41
CA GLU A 336 4.74 8.71 0.34
C GLU A 336 4.05 10.02 0.77
N GLY A 337 4.83 11.02 1.17
CA GLY A 337 4.32 12.33 1.61
C GLY A 337 4.23 12.52 3.13
N GLY A 338 4.71 11.56 3.93
CA GLY A 338 4.96 11.79 5.35
C GLY A 338 6.25 12.58 5.57
N GLU A 339 6.43 13.18 6.76
CA GLU A 339 7.67 13.85 7.22
C GLU A 339 8.21 15.03 6.37
N VAL A 340 7.63 15.28 5.20
CA VAL A 340 8.02 16.34 4.27
C VAL A 340 6.91 17.40 4.25
N MET A 341 7.25 18.67 4.46
CA MET A 341 6.28 19.76 4.68
C MET A 341 5.19 19.86 3.61
N TYR A 342 5.58 19.75 2.34
CA TYR A 342 4.64 19.77 1.20
C TYR A 342 4.48 18.38 0.55
N GLY A 343 4.96 17.33 1.21
CA GLY A 343 4.80 15.96 0.76
C GLY A 343 3.33 15.54 0.78
N MET A 344 2.90 14.83 -0.26
CA MET A 344 1.57 14.22 -0.28
C MET A 344 1.56 12.94 -1.12
N PRO A 345 0.63 12.00 -0.90
CA PRO A 345 0.48 10.87 -1.79
C PRO A 345 0.08 11.31 -3.21
N GLY A 346 0.27 10.42 -4.20
CA GLY A 346 0.02 10.67 -5.62
C GLY A 346 -1.46 10.83 -5.99
N TYR A 347 -2.06 11.95 -5.61
CA TYR A 347 -3.43 12.34 -5.93
C TYR A 347 -3.46 13.53 -6.90
N VAL A 348 -4.64 13.80 -7.47
CA VAL A 348 -4.87 14.99 -8.30
C VAL A 348 -4.40 16.26 -7.59
N GLY A 349 -3.57 17.07 -8.27
CA GLY A 349 -2.95 18.26 -7.72
C GLY A 349 -1.57 18.04 -7.06
N ALA A 350 -1.10 16.81 -6.90
CA ALA A 350 0.29 16.58 -6.49
C ALA A 350 1.24 16.82 -7.67
N VAL A 351 2.35 17.51 -7.43
CA VAL A 351 3.46 17.65 -8.38
C VAL A 351 4.12 16.29 -8.56
N GLU A 352 4.01 15.71 -9.76
CA GLU A 352 4.53 14.37 -10.08
C GLU A 352 5.85 14.40 -10.85
N SER A 353 6.22 15.54 -11.43
CA SER A 353 7.45 15.68 -12.19
C SER A 353 7.99 17.10 -12.10
N VAL A 354 9.31 17.19 -11.96
CA VAL A 354 10.05 18.45 -11.80
C VAL A 354 11.22 18.47 -12.76
N LYS A 355 11.43 19.60 -13.42
CA LYS A 355 12.61 19.84 -14.27
C LYS A 355 13.19 21.22 -13.99
N LEU A 356 14.49 21.27 -13.72
CA LEU A 356 15.22 22.50 -13.48
C LEU A 356 15.99 22.91 -14.74
N ASN A 357 15.66 24.10 -15.22
CA ASN A 357 16.48 24.86 -16.17
C ASN A 357 17.27 25.93 -15.40
N ASP A 358 18.23 26.60 -16.06
CA ASP A 358 19.15 27.54 -15.39
C ASP A 358 18.42 28.60 -14.53
N ASP A 359 17.28 29.11 -15.03
CA ASP A 359 16.48 30.17 -14.40
C ASP A 359 15.04 29.77 -14.01
N SER A 360 14.62 28.53 -14.22
CA SER A 360 13.21 28.12 -13.97
C SER A 360 13.03 26.70 -13.49
N CYS A 361 11.96 26.49 -12.72
CA CYS A 361 11.50 25.18 -12.26
C CYS A 361 10.17 24.87 -12.95
N GLU A 362 10.18 23.91 -13.86
CA GLU A 362 8.97 23.40 -14.53
C GLU A 362 8.40 22.25 -13.71
N CYS A 363 7.17 22.41 -13.22
CA CYS A 363 6.45 21.39 -12.46
C CYS A 363 5.22 20.91 -13.25
N ARG A 364 4.96 19.61 -13.24
CA ARG A 364 3.70 19.03 -13.73
C ARG A 364 2.94 18.39 -12.59
N THR A 365 1.62 18.58 -12.58
CA THR A 365 0.72 18.04 -11.56
C THR A 365 -0.15 16.91 -12.11
N ILE A 366 -0.49 15.95 -11.25
CA ILE A 366 -1.44 14.90 -11.58
C ILE A 366 -2.80 15.53 -11.91
N GLY A 367 -3.33 15.18 -13.07
CA GLY A 367 -4.63 15.64 -13.55
C GLY A 367 -4.67 17.10 -14.01
N GLU A 368 -3.50 17.72 -14.24
CA GLU A 368 -3.39 19.13 -14.66
C GLU A 368 -4.12 20.11 -13.73
N ALA A 369 -4.24 19.73 -12.45
CA ALA A 369 -4.91 20.52 -11.42
C ALA A 369 -3.94 21.49 -10.73
N ASP A 370 -4.50 22.44 -9.97
CA ASP A 370 -3.71 23.33 -9.11
C ASP A 370 -2.86 22.51 -8.12
N ALA A 371 -1.59 22.91 -8.00
CA ALA A 371 -0.64 22.27 -7.10
C ALA A 371 -1.10 22.39 -5.62
N GLN A 372 -1.17 21.26 -4.93
CA GLN A 372 -1.49 21.15 -3.50
C GLN A 372 -0.32 20.64 -2.66
N GLY A 373 0.68 20.05 -3.31
CA GLY A 373 1.88 19.47 -2.71
C GLY A 373 2.69 18.74 -3.76
N ILE A 374 3.67 17.94 -3.33
CA ILE A 374 4.56 17.16 -4.17
C ILE A 374 4.51 15.69 -3.77
N CYS A 375 4.34 14.78 -4.74
CA CYS A 375 4.37 13.34 -4.46
C CYS A 375 5.77 12.78 -4.65
N GLY A 376 5.98 11.53 -4.22
CA GLY A 376 7.31 10.91 -4.24
C GLY A 376 8.02 10.98 -5.59
N SER A 377 7.32 10.88 -6.73
CA SER A 377 7.96 10.93 -8.04
C SER A 377 8.49 12.32 -8.33
N GLY A 378 7.74 13.36 -7.93
CA GLY A 378 8.19 14.74 -7.96
C GLY A 378 9.34 15.00 -7.00
N LEU A 379 9.35 14.37 -5.82
CA LEU A 379 10.45 14.47 -4.86
C LEU A 379 11.74 13.85 -5.40
N ILE A 380 11.66 12.67 -6.05
CA ILE A 380 12.81 12.05 -6.72
C ILE A 380 13.33 12.93 -7.85
N ASP A 381 12.44 13.42 -8.72
CA ASP A 381 12.80 14.34 -9.81
C ASP A 381 13.48 15.61 -9.26
N LEU A 382 12.90 16.25 -8.25
CA LEU A 382 13.44 17.46 -7.65
C LEU A 382 14.84 17.23 -7.04
N LEU A 383 15.02 16.15 -6.28
CA LEU A 383 16.33 15.80 -5.71
C LEU A 383 17.36 15.53 -6.81
N ALA A 384 17.00 14.76 -7.84
CA ALA A 384 17.87 14.45 -8.96
C ALA A 384 18.27 15.71 -9.74
N GLU A 385 17.32 16.61 -10.00
CA GLU A 385 17.56 17.86 -10.71
C GLU A 385 18.42 18.83 -9.89
N LEU A 386 18.20 18.91 -8.57
CA LEU A 386 19.05 19.71 -7.67
C LEU A 386 20.49 19.22 -7.65
N ARG A 387 20.70 17.89 -7.70
CA ARG A 387 22.05 17.29 -7.85
C ARG A 387 22.63 17.56 -9.24
N ARG A 388 21.87 17.36 -10.31
CA ARG A 388 22.29 17.54 -11.71
C ARG A 388 22.70 18.97 -12.02
N THR A 389 22.02 19.95 -11.43
CA THR A 389 22.28 21.38 -11.63
C THR A 389 23.26 21.97 -10.61
N GLU A 390 23.89 21.13 -9.78
CA GLU A 390 24.84 21.53 -8.72
C GLU A 390 24.27 22.52 -7.69
N LYS A 391 22.94 22.72 -7.67
CA LYS A 391 22.25 23.54 -6.65
C LYS A 391 22.26 22.85 -5.28
N MET A 392 22.48 21.54 -5.23
CA MET A 392 22.64 20.74 -4.02
C MET A 392 23.85 19.81 -4.15
N ASN A 393 24.67 19.71 -3.10
CA ASN A 393 25.79 18.78 -3.04
C ASN A 393 25.34 17.36 -2.65
N ARG A 394 26.28 16.41 -2.63
CA ARG A 394 25.99 14.99 -2.31
C ARG A 394 25.44 14.74 -0.91
N LEU A 395 25.62 15.68 0.02
CA LEU A 395 25.15 15.59 1.40
C LEU A 395 23.78 16.27 1.61
N GLY A 396 23.12 16.71 0.53
CA GLY A 396 21.83 17.39 0.64
C GLY A 396 21.93 18.87 1.05
N VAL A 397 23.11 19.49 0.93
CA VAL A 397 23.30 20.91 1.28
C VAL A 397 23.23 21.77 0.03
N PHE A 398 22.41 22.83 0.08
CA PHE A 398 22.29 23.80 -1.01
C PHE A 398 23.57 24.60 -1.21
N ALA A 399 23.95 24.82 -2.48
CA ALA A 399 25.20 25.46 -2.86
C ALA A 399 25.31 26.94 -2.44
N ASP A 400 24.17 27.62 -2.32
CA ASP A 400 24.07 29.02 -1.89
C ASP A 400 23.98 29.20 -0.36
N GLY A 401 23.97 28.10 0.40
CA GLY A 401 23.83 28.12 1.86
C GLY A 401 22.41 28.41 2.36
N SER A 402 21.42 28.46 1.48
CA SER A 402 20.01 28.60 1.83
C SER A 402 19.52 27.45 2.72
N GLN A 403 18.40 27.66 3.41
CA GLN A 403 17.76 26.63 4.22
C GLN A 403 16.63 25.88 3.49
N ALA A 404 16.18 26.42 2.35
CA ALA A 404 15.12 25.84 1.54
C ALA A 404 15.25 26.28 0.08
N PHE A 405 14.79 25.42 -0.84
CA PHE A 405 14.67 25.70 -2.26
C PHE A 405 13.20 25.85 -2.65
N THR A 406 12.82 26.98 -3.24
CA THR A 406 11.45 27.20 -3.73
C THR A 406 11.27 26.60 -5.12
N PHE A 407 10.53 25.49 -5.22
CA PHE A 407 10.27 24.82 -6.49
C PHE A 407 8.99 25.33 -7.19
N LEU A 408 8.11 26.02 -6.46
CA LEU A 408 6.89 26.61 -7.00
C LEU A 408 6.66 28.00 -6.37
N PRO A 409 7.26 29.07 -6.94
CA PRO A 409 7.24 30.42 -6.34
C PRO A 409 5.85 31.02 -6.19
N ASP A 410 4.96 30.82 -7.16
CA ASP A 410 3.59 31.39 -7.15
C ASP A 410 2.72 30.82 -6.01
N LYS A 411 3.15 29.72 -5.40
CA LYS A 411 2.47 29.04 -4.28
C LYS A 411 3.33 29.01 -3.00
N ASP A 412 4.53 29.60 -3.04
CA ASP A 412 5.54 29.53 -1.97
C ASP A 412 5.86 28.11 -1.48
N MET A 413 5.81 27.13 -2.40
CA MET A 413 6.12 25.74 -2.07
C MET A 413 7.63 25.51 -2.12
N THR A 414 8.17 24.95 -1.04
CA THR A 414 9.62 24.84 -0.81
C THR A 414 10.04 23.42 -0.41
N LEU A 415 11.30 23.08 -0.64
CA LEU A 415 11.96 21.90 -0.09
C LEU A 415 13.06 22.36 0.86
N SER A 416 12.90 22.11 2.15
CA SER A 416 13.84 22.51 3.19
C SER A 416 14.97 21.50 3.39
N ARG A 417 16.03 21.90 4.10
CA ARG A 417 17.09 20.99 4.54
C ARG A 417 16.58 19.89 5.49
N ALA A 418 15.54 20.16 6.28
CA ALA A 418 14.93 19.17 7.14
C ALA A 418 14.21 18.10 6.30
N ASP A 419 13.45 18.52 5.28
CA ASP A 419 12.81 17.60 4.33
C ASP A 419 13.84 16.74 3.60
N ILE A 420 14.94 17.33 3.12
CA ILE A 420 16.04 16.59 2.47
C ILE A 420 16.67 15.58 3.43
N SER A 421 16.80 15.91 4.72
CA SER A 421 17.33 14.99 5.73
C SER A 421 16.41 13.79 5.98
N ALA A 422 15.09 14.00 5.97
CA ALA A 422 14.11 12.90 6.07
C ALA A 422 14.18 12.00 4.82
N LEU A 423 14.21 12.61 3.64
CA LEU A 423 14.32 11.90 2.36
C LEU A 423 15.64 11.12 2.24
N ALA A 424 16.75 11.67 2.73
CA ALA A 424 18.05 10.99 2.76
C ALA A 424 18.02 9.71 3.62
N GLN A 425 17.37 9.76 4.79
CA GLN A 425 17.22 8.60 5.68
C GLN A 425 16.34 7.52 5.04
N ALA A 426 15.20 7.91 4.47
CA ALA A 426 14.30 6.98 3.78
C ALA A 426 14.97 6.32 2.57
N LYS A 427 15.68 7.11 1.77
CA LYS A 427 16.47 6.62 0.64
C LYS A 427 17.61 5.71 1.11
N SER A 428 18.22 6.00 2.26
CA SER A 428 19.28 5.16 2.84
C SER A 428 18.77 3.79 3.28
N ALA A 429 17.60 3.70 3.89
CA ALA A 429 17.01 2.40 4.23
C ALA A 429 16.82 1.52 2.99
N ASN A 430 16.33 2.09 1.88
CA ASN A 430 16.20 1.40 0.60
C ASN A 430 17.55 1.00 0.02
N PHE A 431 18.55 1.88 0.13
CA PHE A 431 19.92 1.61 -0.28
C PHE A 431 20.52 0.42 0.48
N CYS A 432 20.38 0.41 1.81
CA CYS A 432 20.89 -0.66 2.68
C CYS A 432 20.34 -2.02 2.27
N GLY A 433 19.02 -2.16 2.12
CA GLY A 433 18.44 -3.45 1.77
C GLY A 433 18.92 -3.96 0.41
N GLN A 434 18.90 -3.10 -0.60
CA GLN A 434 19.39 -3.45 -1.93
C GLN A 434 20.86 -3.85 -1.90
N TYR A 435 21.72 -3.02 -1.29
CA TYR A 435 23.16 -3.27 -1.20
C TYR A 435 23.47 -4.56 -0.43
N ILE A 436 22.87 -4.75 0.74
CA ILE A 436 23.12 -5.90 1.62
C ILE A 436 22.62 -7.19 0.97
N VAL A 437 21.43 -7.20 0.35
CA VAL A 437 20.90 -8.40 -0.33
C VAL A 437 21.76 -8.74 -1.55
N LEU A 438 22.14 -7.76 -2.38
CA LEU A 438 23.03 -7.98 -3.53
C LEU A 438 24.40 -8.55 -3.08
N ARG A 439 24.97 -7.97 -2.03
CA ARG A 439 26.24 -8.41 -1.44
C ARG A 439 26.17 -9.84 -0.89
N ASN A 440 25.11 -10.19 -0.16
CA ASN A 440 24.93 -11.54 0.40
C ASN A 440 24.61 -12.59 -0.67
N TYR A 441 23.85 -12.21 -1.70
CA TYR A 441 23.58 -13.09 -2.83
C TYR A 441 24.87 -13.38 -3.61
N GLY A 442 25.78 -12.40 -3.70
CA GLY A 442 27.12 -12.55 -4.26
C GLY A 442 27.16 -12.47 -5.79
N VAL A 443 26.20 -11.77 -6.40
CA VAL A 443 26.12 -11.57 -7.86
C VAL A 443 26.41 -10.11 -8.22
N PRO A 444 27.31 -9.84 -9.19
CA PRO A 444 27.46 -8.49 -9.72
C PRO A 444 26.18 -8.00 -10.40
N ILE A 445 25.86 -6.72 -10.25
CA ILE A 445 24.66 -6.08 -10.87
C ILE A 445 24.64 -6.30 -12.39
N GLU A 446 25.80 -6.35 -13.03
CA GLU A 446 25.95 -6.58 -14.46
C GLU A 446 25.42 -7.95 -14.90
N ASN A 447 25.45 -8.94 -13.99
CA ASN A 447 24.99 -10.31 -14.21
C ASN A 447 23.52 -10.52 -13.83
N ILE A 448 22.88 -9.53 -13.20
CA ILE A 448 21.43 -9.56 -12.99
C ILE A 448 20.75 -9.17 -14.30
N SER A 449 19.88 -10.04 -14.80
CA SER A 449 19.27 -9.86 -16.13
C SER A 449 18.30 -8.67 -16.14
N LYS A 450 17.55 -8.49 -15.05
CA LYS A 450 16.50 -7.47 -14.94
C LYS A 450 16.22 -7.08 -13.49
N LEU A 451 15.88 -5.81 -13.30
CA LEU A 451 15.28 -5.24 -12.09
C LEU A 451 13.79 -5.00 -12.38
N TYR A 452 12.91 -5.68 -11.66
CA TYR A 452 11.48 -5.41 -11.63
C TYR A 452 11.19 -4.39 -10.53
N LEU A 453 10.59 -3.27 -10.90
CA LEU A 453 10.18 -2.21 -9.97
C LEU A 453 8.65 -2.26 -9.81
N ALA A 454 8.19 -2.73 -8.66
CA ALA A 454 6.79 -2.89 -8.29
C ALA A 454 6.33 -1.79 -7.31
N GLY A 455 5.01 -1.62 -7.19
CA GLY A 455 4.39 -0.74 -6.21
C GLY A 455 3.67 0.46 -6.82
N GLY A 456 2.68 0.99 -6.09
CA GLY A 456 1.88 2.18 -6.45
C GLY A 456 2.75 3.37 -6.86
N PHE A 457 3.76 3.62 -6.04
CA PHE A 457 4.70 4.72 -6.16
C PHE A 457 5.68 4.53 -7.32
N ALA A 458 6.28 3.33 -7.43
CA ALA A 458 7.28 2.96 -8.42
C ALA A 458 6.93 3.28 -9.89
N ASN A 459 5.67 3.13 -10.26
CA ASN A 459 5.26 3.26 -11.66
C ASN A 459 5.45 4.68 -12.21
N TYR A 460 5.39 5.70 -11.36
CA TYR A 460 5.47 7.10 -11.77
C TYR A 460 6.87 7.71 -11.65
N ILE A 461 7.81 7.01 -11.01
CA ILE A 461 9.18 7.50 -10.77
C ILE A 461 9.98 7.50 -12.09
N ASP A 462 10.76 8.53 -12.37
CA ASP A 462 11.81 8.42 -13.38
C ASP A 462 12.94 7.52 -12.85
N ALA A 463 13.07 6.33 -13.44
CA ALA A 463 14.00 5.32 -12.95
C ALA A 463 15.47 5.77 -13.05
N GLN A 464 15.82 6.60 -14.04
CA GLN A 464 17.18 7.12 -14.14
C GLN A 464 17.44 8.15 -13.04
N ASN A 465 16.48 9.02 -12.73
CA ASN A 465 16.58 9.94 -11.59
C ASN A 465 16.72 9.18 -10.26
N ALA A 466 15.94 8.12 -10.08
CA ALA A 466 16.03 7.26 -8.89
C ALA A 466 17.41 6.58 -8.77
N VAL A 467 17.98 6.09 -9.87
CA VAL A 467 19.37 5.58 -9.91
C VAL A 467 20.37 6.69 -9.59
N ASN A 468 20.20 7.89 -10.16
CA ASN A 468 21.15 9.00 -10.00
C ASN A 468 21.29 9.48 -8.56
N ILE A 469 20.20 9.41 -7.78
CA ILE A 469 20.22 9.75 -6.35
C ILE A 469 20.53 8.53 -5.45
N GLY A 470 20.72 7.35 -6.05
CA GLY A 470 20.99 6.09 -5.38
C GLY A 470 19.79 5.47 -4.67
N PHE A 471 18.56 5.88 -4.99
CA PHE A 471 17.34 5.28 -4.47
C PHE A 471 17.13 3.86 -5.03
N VAL A 472 17.46 3.66 -6.30
CA VAL A 472 17.53 2.34 -6.96
C VAL A 472 18.99 1.97 -7.17
N ALA A 473 19.32 0.68 -7.01
CA ALA A 473 20.62 0.11 -7.37
C ALA A 473 21.03 0.51 -8.80
N ASN A 474 22.34 0.60 -9.06
CA ASN A 474 22.90 1.21 -10.27
C ASN A 474 22.74 0.33 -11.54
N PHE A 475 21.49 0.05 -11.90
CA PHE A 475 21.10 -0.67 -13.10
C PHE A 475 21.03 0.28 -14.30
N PRO A 476 21.42 -0.18 -15.50
CA PRO A 476 21.12 0.55 -16.72
C PRO A 476 19.60 0.59 -16.94
N GLN A 477 19.08 1.72 -17.41
CA GLN A 477 17.65 1.93 -17.67
C GLN A 477 17.00 0.79 -18.48
N SER A 478 17.72 0.18 -19.43
CA SER A 478 17.23 -0.91 -20.27
C SER A 478 16.99 -2.23 -19.53
N LYS A 479 17.47 -2.36 -18.28
CA LYS A 479 17.24 -3.51 -17.41
C LYS A 479 16.18 -3.25 -16.34
N ILE A 480 15.59 -2.06 -16.29
CA ILE A 480 14.60 -1.69 -15.29
C ILE A 480 13.21 -1.77 -15.91
N ASP A 481 12.42 -2.73 -15.44
CA ASP A 481 11.03 -2.94 -15.87
C ASP A 481 10.09 -2.53 -14.74
N LYS A 482 9.21 -1.55 -15.00
CA LYS A 482 8.12 -1.20 -14.08
C LYS A 482 6.96 -2.17 -14.27
N VAL A 483 6.53 -2.83 -13.20
CA VAL A 483 5.58 -3.96 -13.29
C VAL A 483 4.18 -3.67 -12.75
N GLY A 484 3.87 -2.44 -12.34
CA GLY A 484 2.53 -2.14 -11.80
C GLY A 484 2.35 -2.58 -10.35
N ASN A 485 1.12 -2.96 -10.02
CA ASN A 485 0.80 -3.64 -8.75
C ASN A 485 0.93 -5.16 -8.96
N ALA A 486 2.16 -5.66 -8.85
CA ALA A 486 2.44 -7.08 -9.06
C ALA A 486 1.79 -7.96 -7.98
N SER A 487 1.62 -7.47 -6.75
CA SER A 487 0.90 -8.14 -5.66
C SER A 487 -0.54 -8.47 -6.05
N LEU A 488 -1.28 -7.50 -6.62
CA LEU A 488 -2.65 -7.72 -7.09
C LEU A 488 -2.72 -8.68 -8.28
N GLU A 489 -1.74 -8.63 -9.20
CA GLU A 489 -1.64 -9.60 -10.30
C GLU A 489 -1.38 -11.00 -9.74
N GLY A 490 -0.44 -11.18 -8.83
CA GLY A 490 -0.16 -12.47 -8.21
C GLY A 490 -1.35 -13.03 -7.42
N ALA A 491 -2.10 -12.17 -6.72
CA ALA A 491 -3.36 -12.54 -6.08
C ALA A 491 -4.40 -13.00 -7.12
N THR A 492 -4.45 -12.34 -8.28
CA THR A 492 -5.33 -12.73 -9.40
C THR A 492 -4.89 -14.07 -10.00
N VAL A 493 -3.59 -14.30 -10.16
CA VAL A 493 -3.02 -15.59 -10.60
C VAL A 493 -3.40 -16.72 -9.64
N MET A 494 -3.24 -16.51 -8.33
CA MET A 494 -3.66 -17.48 -7.30
C MET A 494 -5.17 -17.71 -7.29
N LEU A 495 -5.98 -16.70 -7.60
CA LEU A 495 -7.43 -16.85 -7.70
C LEU A 495 -7.83 -17.73 -8.89
N LEU A 496 -7.17 -17.54 -10.04
CA LEU A 496 -7.49 -18.23 -11.29
C LEU A 496 -6.90 -19.63 -11.40
N ASN A 497 -5.85 -19.94 -10.64
CA ASN A 497 -5.17 -21.22 -10.71
C ASN A 497 -4.76 -21.73 -9.31
N THR A 498 -5.37 -22.82 -8.87
CA THR A 498 -5.06 -23.44 -7.56
C THR A 498 -3.65 -24.01 -7.48
N ASP A 499 -3.09 -24.51 -8.58
CA ASP A 499 -1.72 -25.03 -8.62
C ASP A 499 -0.71 -23.91 -8.35
N MET A 500 -1.03 -22.67 -8.75
CA MET A 500 -0.20 -21.50 -8.44
C MET A 500 -0.17 -21.14 -6.96
N ARG A 501 -1.17 -21.57 -6.17
CA ARG A 501 -1.13 -21.45 -4.70
C ARG A 501 -0.11 -22.40 -4.12
N GLU A 502 -0.08 -23.64 -4.61
CA GLU A 502 0.94 -24.62 -4.21
C GLU A 502 2.34 -24.16 -4.60
N VAL A 503 2.51 -23.56 -5.79
CA VAL A 503 3.79 -22.95 -6.20
C VAL A 503 4.19 -21.83 -5.25
N ALA A 504 3.27 -20.91 -4.93
CA ALA A 504 3.52 -19.82 -3.99
C ALA A 504 3.96 -20.36 -2.61
N GLU A 505 3.21 -21.31 -2.04
CA GLU A 505 3.50 -21.91 -0.74
C GLU A 505 4.81 -22.71 -0.70
N ASN A 506 5.21 -23.34 -1.81
CA ASN A 506 6.49 -24.04 -1.90
C ASN A 506 7.66 -23.07 -2.09
N MET A 507 7.45 -21.99 -2.85
CA MET A 507 8.46 -20.98 -3.10
C MET A 507 8.84 -20.25 -1.81
N THR A 508 7.87 -19.83 -0.99
CA THR A 508 8.14 -19.08 0.26
C THR A 508 9.01 -19.85 1.24
N ARG A 509 8.87 -21.18 1.33
CA ARG A 509 9.67 -22.05 2.21
C ARG A 509 11.17 -22.01 1.91
N ASN A 510 11.54 -21.69 0.68
CA ASN A 510 12.93 -21.72 0.21
C ASN A 510 13.54 -20.32 0.13
N VAL A 511 12.83 -19.27 0.54
CA VAL A 511 13.37 -17.91 0.53
C VAL A 511 14.28 -17.69 1.74
N GLU A 512 15.51 -17.28 1.48
CA GLU A 512 16.48 -16.86 2.49
C GLU A 512 16.17 -15.42 2.93
N HIS A 513 15.57 -15.24 4.11
CA HIS A 513 15.31 -13.91 4.67
C HIS A 513 16.57 -13.31 5.33
N ILE A 514 16.91 -12.08 4.95
CA ILE A 514 18.03 -11.33 5.50
C ILE A 514 17.53 -10.29 6.51
N GLU A 515 17.88 -10.47 7.79
CA GLU A 515 17.64 -9.48 8.85
C GLU A 515 18.69 -8.36 8.75
N LEU A 516 18.34 -7.28 8.03
CA LEU A 516 19.26 -6.19 7.67
C LEU A 516 19.98 -5.60 8.90
N GLU A 517 19.26 -5.41 10.00
CA GLU A 517 19.74 -4.83 11.24
C GLU A 517 20.80 -5.69 11.96
N THR A 518 20.90 -6.98 11.61
CA THR A 518 21.93 -7.87 12.16
C THR A 518 23.26 -7.79 11.40
N THR A 519 23.29 -7.06 10.30
CA THR A 519 24.48 -6.87 9.47
C THR A 519 25.53 -6.06 10.24
N PRO A 520 26.77 -6.58 10.45
CA PRO A 520 27.76 -5.93 11.32
C PRO A 520 28.11 -4.49 10.95
N ASP A 521 28.12 -4.18 9.64
CA ASP A 521 28.45 -2.87 9.08
C ASP A 521 27.21 -2.09 8.61
N PHE A 522 26.00 -2.45 9.08
CA PHE A 522 24.74 -1.81 8.68
C PHE A 522 24.80 -0.29 8.76
N PHE A 523 25.32 0.27 9.87
CA PHE A 523 25.40 1.71 10.06
C PHE A 523 26.37 2.40 9.08
N GLU A 524 27.44 1.73 8.67
CA GLU A 524 28.37 2.28 7.68
C GLU A 524 27.68 2.37 6.31
N VAL A 525 27.00 1.30 5.90
CA VAL A 525 26.16 1.27 4.69
C VAL A 525 25.06 2.31 4.75
N PHE A 526 24.43 2.52 5.91
CA PHE A 526 23.37 3.52 6.10
C PHE A 526 23.90 4.95 5.99
N VAL A 527 25.10 5.23 6.50
CA VAL A 527 25.71 6.56 6.35
C VAL A 527 26.08 6.83 4.89
N GLU A 528 26.59 5.82 4.17
CA GLU A 528 26.84 5.91 2.73
C GLU A 528 25.54 6.12 1.94
N GLY A 529 24.49 5.36 2.29
CA GLY A 529 23.17 5.43 1.67
C GLY A 529 22.49 6.80 1.83
N CYS A 530 22.81 7.56 2.87
CA CYS A 530 22.28 8.93 3.05
C CYS A 530 22.82 9.94 2.01
N MET A 531 23.87 9.59 1.27
CA MET A 531 24.41 10.46 0.22
C MET A 531 23.58 10.34 -1.06
N PHE A 532 23.41 11.46 -1.76
CA PHE A 532 22.68 11.54 -3.03
C PHE A 532 23.61 11.28 -4.23
N ASP A 533 24.14 10.07 -4.30
CA ASP A 533 24.96 9.57 -5.40
C ASP A 533 24.47 8.17 -5.83
N PRO A 534 24.77 7.73 -7.07
CA PRO A 534 24.48 6.37 -7.51
C PRO A 534 25.14 5.33 -6.61
N MET A 535 24.46 4.19 -6.42
CA MET A 535 25.01 3.08 -5.64
C MET A 535 26.34 2.59 -6.21
N THR A 536 27.36 2.57 -5.37
CA THR A 536 28.70 2.10 -5.68
C THR A 536 28.68 0.58 -5.86
N THR A 537 29.14 0.09 -7.01
CA THR A 537 29.19 -1.34 -7.37
C THR A 537 30.32 -2.11 -6.69
N ALA A 538 30.88 -1.60 -5.59
CA ALA A 538 32.01 -2.24 -4.92
C ALA A 538 31.53 -3.48 -4.13
N ILE A 539 31.34 -4.58 -4.85
CA ILE A 539 31.52 -5.92 -4.31
C ILE A 539 33.04 -6.16 -4.31
N GLN A 540 33.70 -5.77 -3.22
CA GLN A 540 35.07 -6.21 -2.93
C GLN A 540 35.06 -7.30 -1.88
#